data_AF-A0A7R9D2B9-F1
#
_entry.id   AF-A0A7R9D2B9-F1
#
_cell.length_a   1.000
_cell.length_b   1.000
_cell.length_c   1.000
_cell.angle_alpha   90.00
_cell.angle_beta   90.00
_cell.angle_gamma   90.00
#
_symmetry.space_group_name_H-M   'P 1'
#
loop_
_entity.id
_entity.type
_entity.pdbx_description
1 polymer ?
#
loop_
_entity_poly.entity_id
_entity_poly.type
_entity_poly.pdbx_seq_one_letter_code
_entity_poly.pdbx_strand_id
1 'polypeptide(L)'
;MQLSTPRANATSHKAAELVAALKIVWPNTEVVINATKPRRGSFEFTLLGIGGKETLIWSGIKKGPPRKEKFPTSEILIEAIKGVI
;
A
#
# COMPACT_ATOMS: atom_id res chain seq x y z
N MET A 1 9.56 17.75 5.69
CA MET A 1 9.97 16.33 5.63
C MET A 1 9.17 15.67 4.51
N GLN A 2 9.79 15.46 3.34
CA GLN A 2 9.11 14.90 2.16
C GLN A 2 9.24 13.38 2.20
N LEU A 3 8.10 12.69 2.36
CA LEU A 3 7.99 11.24 2.23
C LEU A 3 7.71 10.95 0.74
N SER A 4 8.69 10.36 0.06
CA SER A 4 8.60 10.07 -1.37
C SER A 4 8.00 8.68 -1.65
N THR A 5 6.74 8.68 -2.10
CA THR A 5 6.12 7.75 -3.07
C THR A 5 5.81 6.27 -2.68
N PRO A 6 4.80 5.97 -1.86
CA PRO A 6 4.21 4.63 -1.77
C PRO A 6 3.58 4.13 -3.08
N ARG A 7 3.79 2.85 -3.37
CA ARG A 7 3.23 2.12 -4.51
C ARG A 7 2.27 1.04 -4.00
N ALA A 8 0.99 1.15 -4.35
CA ALA A 8 -0.09 0.26 -3.92
C ALA A 8 -0.67 -0.53 -5.11
N ASN A 9 -0.88 -1.83 -4.96
CA ASN A 9 -1.52 -2.69 -5.97
C ASN A 9 -2.85 -3.26 -5.42
N ALA A 10 -3.99 -2.62 -5.71
CA ALA A 10 -5.35 -3.08 -5.34
C ALA A 10 -6.35 -3.04 -6.51
N THR A 11 -7.38 -3.89 -6.45
CA THR A 11 -8.63 -3.74 -7.19
C THR A 11 -9.21 -2.33 -6.97
N SER A 12 -9.57 -1.65 -8.07
CA SER A 12 -9.72 -0.19 -8.21
C SER A 12 -10.39 0.55 -7.04
N HIS A 13 -11.52 0.06 -6.52
CA HIS A 13 -12.24 0.76 -5.45
C HIS A 13 -11.51 0.76 -4.10
N LYS A 14 -11.01 -0.41 -3.66
CA LYS A 14 -10.25 -0.51 -2.41
C LYS A 14 -8.92 0.22 -2.47
N ALA A 15 -8.31 0.29 -3.66
CA ALA A 15 -7.11 1.08 -3.88
C ALA A 15 -7.39 2.57 -3.63
N ALA A 16 -8.47 3.10 -4.22
CA ALA A 16 -8.83 4.50 -4.10
C ALA A 16 -9.14 4.91 -2.66
N GLU A 17 -9.91 4.10 -1.93
CA GLU A 17 -10.21 4.32 -0.51
C GLU A 17 -8.95 4.38 0.34
N LEU A 18 -8.02 3.43 0.11
CA LEU A 18 -6.76 3.38 0.81
C LEU A 18 -5.87 4.59 0.47
N VAL A 19 -5.84 5.02 -0.80
CA VAL A 19 -5.12 6.24 -1.20
C VAL A 19 -5.71 7.48 -0.54
N ALA A 20 -7.03 7.59 -0.44
CA ALA A 20 -7.68 8.70 0.26
C ALA A 20 -7.27 8.73 1.74
N ALA A 21 -7.29 7.56 2.41
CA ALA A 21 -6.85 7.44 3.81
C ALA A 21 -5.37 7.79 3.99
N LEU A 22 -4.49 7.32 3.07
CA LEU A 22 -3.07 7.65 3.11
C LEU A 22 -2.81 9.15 2.90
N LYS A 23 -3.55 9.82 2.02
CA LYS A 23 -3.43 11.26 1.79
C LYS A 23 -3.92 12.11 2.98
N ILE A 24 -4.85 11.60 3.78
CA ILE A 24 -5.25 12.28 5.03
C ILE A 24 -4.10 12.27 6.04
N VAL A 25 -3.42 11.13 6.18
CA VAL A 25 -2.31 10.98 7.15
C VAL A 25 -1.01 11.61 6.65
N TRP A 26 -0.74 11.47 5.36
CA TRP A 26 0.45 12.00 4.69
C TRP A 26 0.06 12.76 3.41
N PRO A 27 -0.28 14.06 3.52
CA PRO A 27 -0.81 14.85 2.41
C PRO A 27 0.15 15.02 1.23
N ASN A 28 1.45 15.06 1.50
CA ASN A 28 2.50 15.31 0.50
C ASN A 28 3.03 14.03 -0.16
N THR A 29 2.29 12.94 -0.02
CA THR A 29 2.73 11.61 -0.43
C THR A 29 2.09 11.23 -1.75
N GLU A 30 2.92 10.97 -2.75
CA GLU A 30 2.46 10.45 -4.04
C GLU A 30 2.10 8.97 -3.93
N VAL A 31 0.95 8.55 -4.47
CA VAL A 31 0.57 7.14 -4.46
C VAL A 31 0.43 6.64 -5.88
N VAL A 32 1.22 5.63 -6.25
CA VAL A 32 1.11 4.98 -7.56
C VAL A 32 0.26 3.73 -7.42
N ILE A 33 -0.85 3.68 -8.16
CA ILE A 33 -1.78 2.54 -8.16
C ILE A 33 -1.58 1.71 -9.44
N ASN A 34 -1.29 0.41 -9.29
CA ASN A 34 -1.28 -0.55 -10.41
C ASN A 34 -0.49 -0.09 -11.65
N ALA A 35 0.75 0.38 -11.50
CA ALA A 35 1.59 0.77 -12.65
C ALA A 35 1.75 -0.35 -13.70
N THR A 36 1.54 -1.59 -13.29
CA THR A 36 1.46 -2.78 -14.16
C THR A 36 0.19 -3.56 -13.83
N LYS A 37 -0.24 -4.45 -14.75
CA LYS A 37 -1.42 -5.29 -14.56
C LYS A 37 -1.32 -6.05 -13.21
N PRO A 38 -2.24 -5.81 -12.25
CA PRO A 38 -2.12 -6.40 -10.93
C PRO A 38 -2.43 -7.89 -10.97
N ARG A 39 -1.83 -8.64 -10.05
CA ARG A 39 -2.13 -10.06 -9.88
C ARG A 39 -3.55 -10.23 -9.33
N ARG A 40 -4.35 -11.06 -10.00
CA ARG A 40 -5.74 -11.32 -9.61
C ARG A 40 -5.81 -11.94 -8.22
N GLY A 41 -6.61 -11.35 -7.34
CA GLY A 41 -6.95 -11.92 -6.03
C GLY A 41 -5.91 -11.73 -4.93
N SER A 42 -4.93 -10.84 -5.13
CA SER A 42 -3.94 -10.43 -4.12
C SER A 42 -3.83 -8.92 -4.05
N PHE A 43 -3.39 -8.41 -2.90
CA PHE A 43 -3.01 -7.02 -2.69
C PHE A 43 -1.55 -6.94 -2.30
N GLU A 44 -0.80 -6.03 -2.89
CA GLU A 44 0.60 -5.77 -2.51
C GLU A 44 0.79 -4.28 -2.29
N PHE A 45 1.54 -3.90 -1.26
CA PHE A 45 1.88 -2.52 -0.99
C PHE A 45 3.35 -2.40 -0.64
N THR A 46 4.03 -1.51 -1.35
CA THR A 46 5.45 -1.23 -1.17
C THR A 46 5.61 0.26 -0.88
N LEU A 47 6.33 0.59 0.18
CA LEU A 47 6.72 1.94 0.49
C LEU A 47 8.07 2.21 -0.18
N LEU A 48 8.15 3.24 -1.02
CA LEU A 48 9.43 3.79 -1.42
C LEU A 48 9.89 4.76 -0.33
N GLY A 49 11.11 4.58 0.15
CA GLY A 49 11.75 5.48 1.11
C GLY A 49 12.61 6.53 0.41
N ILE A 50 13.12 7.48 1.20
CA ILE A 50 14.12 8.44 0.74
C ILE A 50 15.36 7.67 0.26
N GLY A 51 15.83 7.97 -0.95
CA GLY A 51 16.95 7.25 -1.59
C GLY A 51 16.54 6.03 -2.43
N GLY A 52 15.25 5.85 -2.71
CA GLY A 52 14.77 4.82 -3.64
C GLY A 52 14.71 3.41 -3.04
N LYS A 53 14.85 3.29 -1.72
CA LYS A 53 14.74 2.00 -1.03
C LYS A 53 13.29 1.55 -0.98
N GLU A 54 12.98 0.45 -1.64
CA GLU A 54 11.67 -0.19 -1.57
C GLU A 54 11.54 -1.07 -0.32
N THR A 55 10.50 -0.86 0.46
CA THR A 55 10.13 -1.69 1.61
C THR A 55 8.74 -2.28 1.38
N LEU A 56 8.65 -3.61 1.30
CA LEU A 56 7.37 -4.31 1.19
C LEU A 56 6.63 -4.23 2.54
N ILE A 57 5.54 -3.47 2.60
CA ILE A 57 4.72 -3.30 3.82
C ILE A 57 3.65 -4.38 3.91
N TRP A 58 3.05 -4.76 2.77
CA TRP A 58 2.01 -5.77 2.74
C TRP A 58 2.10 -6.66 1.52
N SER A 59 1.94 -7.97 1.75
CA SER A 59 1.79 -8.96 0.68
C SER A 59 0.63 -9.91 1.01
N GLY A 60 -0.47 -9.74 0.29
CA GLY A 60 -1.59 -10.69 0.29
C GLY A 60 -1.25 -12.02 -0.39
N ILE A 61 -0.11 -12.11 -1.08
CA ILE A 61 0.42 -13.38 -1.58
C ILE A 61 0.95 -14.20 -0.40
N LYS A 62 1.78 -13.58 0.45
CA LYS A 62 2.38 -14.23 1.63
C LYS A 62 1.35 -14.64 2.69
N LYS A 63 0.18 -14.00 2.71
CA LYS A 63 -0.93 -14.33 3.64
C LYS A 63 -1.65 -15.65 3.31
N GLY A 64 -1.47 -16.22 2.12
CA GLY A 64 -2.18 -17.46 1.73
C GLY A 64 -3.71 -17.29 1.61
N PRO A 65 -4.47 -18.37 1.34
CA PRO A 65 -5.92 -18.36 1.55
C PRO A 65 -6.21 -18.26 3.06
N PRO A 66 -7.23 -17.51 3.52
CA PRO A 66 -8.45 -17.03 2.82
C PRO A 66 -8.35 -15.64 2.18
N ARG A 67 -9.20 -15.34 1.19
CA ARG A 67 -9.18 -14.06 0.44
C ARG A 67 -9.33 -12.82 1.34
N LYS A 68 -10.06 -12.90 2.44
CA LYS A 68 -10.31 -11.76 3.34
C LYS A 68 -9.01 -11.22 3.93
N GLU A 69 -8.08 -12.09 4.30
CA GLU A 69 -6.79 -11.73 4.91
C GLU A 69 -5.76 -11.24 3.90
N LYS A 70 -6.02 -11.42 2.60
CA LYS A 70 -5.14 -10.91 1.54
C LYS A 70 -5.25 -9.39 1.37
N PHE A 71 -6.37 -8.79 1.79
CA PHE A 71 -6.65 -7.36 1.62
C PHE A 71 -6.70 -6.69 2.99
N PRO A 72 -5.76 -5.77 3.30
CA PRO A 72 -5.77 -5.07 4.58
C PRO A 72 -6.88 -4.01 4.63
N THR A 73 -7.21 -3.56 5.83
CA THR A 73 -7.93 -2.29 6.02
C THR A 73 -6.96 -1.11 5.94
N SER A 74 -7.50 0.09 5.77
CA SER A 74 -6.68 1.31 5.75
C SER A 74 -5.93 1.51 7.07
N GLU A 75 -6.52 1.20 8.23
CA GLU A 75 -5.85 1.38 9.52
C GLU A 75 -4.62 0.48 9.66
N ILE A 76 -4.76 -0.83 9.36
CA ILE A 76 -3.67 -1.80 9.45
C ILE A 76 -2.48 -1.37 8.60
N LEU A 77 -2.76 -0.87 7.39
CA LEU A 77 -1.69 -0.44 6.50
C LEU A 77 -1.01 0.85 6.97
N ILE A 78 -1.78 1.82 7.50
CA ILE A 78 -1.24 3.05 8.07
C ILE A 78 -0.33 2.74 9.26
N GLU A 79 -0.75 1.85 10.16
CA GLU A 79 0.08 1.40 11.29
C GLU A 79 1.36 0.72 10.82
N ALA A 80 1.25 -0.16 9.82
CA ALA A 80 2.42 -0.83 9.25
C ALA A 80 3.41 0.15 8.60
N ILE A 81 2.93 1.22 7.95
CA ILE A 81 3.79 2.29 7.42
C ILE A 81 4.44 3.08 8.56
N LYS A 82 3.68 3.47 9.58
CA LYS A 82 4.20 4.19 10.77
C LYS A 82 5.29 3.42 11.51
N GLY A 83 5.26 2.08 11.49
CA GLY A 83 6.32 1.25 12.07
C GLY A 83 7.61 1.20 11.24
N VAL A 84 7.59 1.73 10.01
CA VAL A 84 8.74 1.71 9.08
C VAL A 84 9.36 3.09 8.90
N ILE A 85 8.58 4.17 9.05
CA ILE A 85 9.02 5.56 8.87
C ILE A 85 9.37 6.25 10.19
#